data_AF-K7NK92-F1
#
_entry.id   AF-K7NK92-F1
#
_cell.length_a   1.000
_cell.length_b   1.000
_cell.length_c   1.000
_cell.angle_alpha   90.00
_cell.angle_beta   90.00
_cell.angle_gamma   90.00
#
_symmetry.space_group_name_H-M   'P 1'
#
loop_
_entity.id
_entity.type
_entity.pdbx_description
1 polymer ?
#
loop_
_entity_poly.entity_id
_entity_poly.type
_entity_poly.pdbx_seq_one_letter_code
_entity_poly.pdbx_strand_id
1 'polypeptide(L)' 'NTNIPAPTSNLSGLISSFQAQGLSTKDMIVLSGAHTIGQARCTVFRTHIYNESNINAAFATSLKTNCPSTGGDN' A
#
# COMPACT_ATOMS: atom_id res chain seq x y z
N ASN A 1 -12.95 -7.62 9.88
CA ASN A 1 -11.62 -7.01 10.11
C ASN A 1 -11.77 -5.50 9.92
N THR A 2 -11.99 -4.74 11.01
CA THR A 2 -12.29 -3.30 10.96
C THR A 2 -11.15 -2.42 11.49
N ASN A 3 -10.17 -3.02 12.17
CA ASN A 3 -9.11 -2.29 12.87
C ASN A 3 -7.76 -2.35 12.14
N ILE A 4 -7.70 -3.05 11.01
CA ILE A 4 -6.49 -3.15 10.17
C ILE A 4 -6.70 -2.24 8.95
N PRO A 5 -5.84 -1.23 8.74
CA PRO A 5 -5.96 -0.36 7.59
C PRO A 5 -5.71 -1.14 6.29
N ALA A 6 -6.50 -0.83 5.25
CA ALA A 6 -6.30 -1.39 3.92
C ALA A 6 -5.09 -0.72 3.24
N PRO A 7 -4.38 -1.42 2.32
CA PRO A 7 -3.30 -0.83 1.51
C PRO A 7 -3.79 0.33 0.62
N THR A 8 -5.09 0.38 0.33
CA THR A 8 -5.75 1.43 -0.45
C THR A 8 -6.23 2.61 0.40
N SER A 9 -5.92 2.64 1.70
CA SER A 9 -6.31 3.73 2.58
C SER A 9 -5.53 5.00 2.24
N ASN A 10 -6.22 6.14 2.19
CA ASN A 10 -5.56 7.44 2.09
C ASN A 10 -4.91 7.85 3.43
N LEU A 11 -4.12 8.93 3.41
CA LEU A 11 -3.40 9.42 4.59
C LEU A 11 -4.32 9.70 5.79
N SER A 12 -5.47 10.35 5.58
CA SER A 12 -6.43 10.61 6.66
C SER A 12 -6.95 9.31 7.29
N GLY A 13 -7.26 8.30 6.47
CA GLY A 13 -7.74 7.01 6.96
C GLY A 13 -6.67 6.25 7.74
N LEU A 14 -5.41 6.31 7.31
CA LEU A 14 -4.28 5.74 8.04
C LEU A 14 -4.09 6.45 9.39
N ILE A 15 -4.09 7.78 9.42
CA ILE A 15 -3.97 8.56 10.66
C ILE A 15 -5.08 8.20 11.62
N SER A 16 -6.35 8.18 11.19
CA SER A 16 -7.49 7.82 12.04
C SER A 16 -7.39 6.38 12.56
N SER A 17 -6.94 5.44 11.73
CA SER A 17 -6.80 4.03 12.12
C SER A 17 -5.72 3.85 13.20
N PHE A 18 -4.57 4.52 13.06
CA PHE A 18 -3.50 4.47 14.05
C PHE A 18 -3.87 5.20 15.33
N GLN A 19 -4.51 6.37 15.24
CA GLN A 19 -5.02 7.10 16.40
C GLN A 19 -6.06 6.30 17.20
N ALA A 20 -6.91 5.52 16.53
CA ALA A 20 -7.84 4.61 17.19
C ALA A 20 -7.14 3.50 18.01
N GLN A 21 -5.85 3.25 17.74
CA GLN A 21 -4.99 2.33 18.52
C GLN A 21 -4.06 3.06 19.50
N GLY A 22 -4.26 4.37 19.72
CA GLY A 22 -3.41 5.18 20.61
C GLY A 22 -2.04 5.54 20.02
N LEU A 23 -1.85 5.36 18.71
CA LEU A 23 -0.59 5.66 18.02
C LEU A 23 -0.65 7.04 17.35
N SER A 24 0.42 7.81 17.49
CA SER A 24 0.55 9.12 16.87
C SER A 24 0.81 9.02 15.36
N THR A 25 0.67 10.13 14.64
CA THR A 25 1.09 10.22 13.23
C THR A 25 2.57 9.88 13.04
N LYS A 26 3.41 10.21 14.03
CA LYS A 26 4.83 9.84 14.01
C LYS A 26 5.00 8.32 14.10
N ASP A 27 4.25 7.66 14.98
CA ASP A 27 4.29 6.20 15.11
C ASP A 27 3.82 5.52 13.82
N MET A 28 2.78 6.05 13.17
CA MET A 28 2.34 5.59 11.84
C MET A 28 3.47 5.64 10.80
N ILE A 29 4.21 6.75 10.74
CA ILE A 29 5.34 6.91 9.81
C ILE A 29 6.47 5.93 10.15
N VAL A 30 6.84 5.82 11.44
CA VAL A 30 7.90 4.91 11.90
C VAL A 30 7.55 3.45 11.61
N LEU A 31 6.33 3.03 11.92
CA LEU A 31 5.86 1.65 11.70
C LEU A 31 5.68 1.32 10.22
N SER A 32 5.34 2.30 9.37
CA SER A 32 5.34 2.11 7.92
C SER A 32 6.72 1.77 7.36
N GLY A 33 7.79 2.09 8.10
CA GLY A 33 9.16 1.64 7.79
C GLY A 33 9.32 0.12 7.78
N ALA A 34 8.42 -0.65 8.40
CA ALA A 34 8.42 -2.12 8.34
C ALA A 34 8.29 -2.66 6.90
N HIS A 35 7.75 -1.87 5.96
CA HIS A 35 7.72 -2.19 4.53
C HIS A 35 9.11 -2.23 3.87
N THR A 36 10.20 -1.93 4.59
CA THR A 36 11.58 -2.09 4.09
C THR A 36 12.00 -3.56 3.88
N ILE A 37 11.25 -4.52 4.43
CA ILE A 37 11.48 -5.96 4.27
C ILE A 37 10.17 -6.66 3.90
N GLY A 38 10.28 -7.89 3.37
CA GLY A 38 9.12 -8.71 2.99
C GLY A 38 8.70 -8.51 1.53
N GLN A 39 7.50 -8.99 1.20
CA GLN A 39 6.93 -8.96 -0.15
C GLN A 39 5.43 -8.68 -0.09
N ALA A 40 4.89 -8.04 -1.13
CA ALA A 40 3.47 -7.82 -1.31
C ALA A 40 2.98 -8.56 -2.56
N ARG A 41 1.75 -9.10 -2.50
CA ARG A 41 1.11 -9.75 -3.65
C ARG A 41 0.61 -8.69 -4.64
N CYS A 42 0.58 -9.03 -5.93
CA CYS A 42 0.10 -8.13 -6.99
C CYS A 42 -1.28 -7.52 -6.68
N THR A 43 -2.20 -8.30 -6.10
CA THR A 43 -3.55 -7.85 -5.70
C THR A 43 -3.56 -6.65 -4.75
N VAL A 44 -2.49 -6.45 -3.97
CA VAL A 44 -2.38 -5.39 -2.96
C VAL A 44 -2.08 -4.04 -3.61
N PHE A 45 -1.28 -4.01 -4.68
CA PHE A 45 -0.77 -2.77 -5.30
C PHE A 45 -1.20 -2.59 -6.78
N ARG A 46 -1.93 -3.54 -7.37
CA ARG A 46 -2.33 -3.52 -8.79
C ARG A 46 -3.00 -2.20 -9.18
N THR A 47 -3.96 -1.73 -8.39
CA THR A 47 -4.65 -0.46 -8.68
C THR A 47 -3.69 0.72 -8.74
N HIS A 48 -2.72 0.78 -7.82
CA HIS A 48 -1.74 1.87 -7.76
C HIS A 48 -0.87 1.93 -9.03
N ILE A 49 -0.42 0.78 -9.56
CA ILE A 49 0.45 0.77 -10.75
C ILE A 49 -0.31 1.00 -12.07
N TYR A 50 -1.62 0.73 -12.13
CA TYR A 50 -2.42 0.88 -13.36
C TYR A 50 -3.24 2.17 -13.41
N ASN A 51 -3.69 2.70 -12.26
CA ASN A 51 -4.73 3.73 -12.21
C ASN A 51 -4.29 5.03 -11.51
N GLU A 52 -3.10 5.07 -10.91
CA GLU A 52 -2.61 6.25 -10.19
C GLU A 52 -1.39 6.88 -10.87
N SER A 53 -1.22 8.19 -10.70
CA SER A 53 -0.18 9.00 -11.37
C SER A 53 0.96 9.42 -10.44
N ASN A 54 0.85 9.13 -9.14
CA ASN A 54 1.82 9.46 -8.09
C ASN A 54 2.90 8.36 -7.91
N ILE A 55 3.22 7.63 -8.99
CA ILE A 55 4.24 6.59 -9.03
C ILE A 55 5.21 6.87 -10.18
N ASN A 56 6.49 6.56 -9.98
CA ASN A 56 7.47 6.63 -11.05
C ASN A 56 7.07 5.68 -12.20
N ALA A 57 6.98 6.21 -13.42
CA ALA A 57 6.48 5.45 -14.58
C ALA A 57 7.35 4.23 -14.93
N ALA A 58 8.67 4.33 -14.80
CA ALA A 58 9.58 3.21 -15.04
C ALA A 58 9.42 2.12 -13.98
N PHE A 59 9.27 2.52 -12.70
CA PHE A 59 9.00 1.58 -11.62
C PHE A 59 7.65 0.86 -11.80
N ALA A 60 6.58 1.60 -12.11
CA ALA A 60 5.27 1.01 -12.40
C ALA A 60 5.35 0.01 -13.57
N THR A 61 6.08 0.36 -14.65
CA THR A 61 6.30 -0.54 -15.79
C THR A 61 7.05 -1.81 -15.37
N SER A 62 8.07 -1.70 -14.51
CA SER A 62 8.83 -2.85 -14.02
C SER A 62 7.96 -3.83 -13.21
N LEU A 63 7.01 -3.31 -12.43
CA LEU A 63 6.08 -4.12 -11.64
C LEU A 63 5.03 -4.81 -12.52
N LYS A 64 4.54 -4.13 -13.57
CA LYS A 64 3.54 -4.68 -14.51
C LYS A 64 4.01 -5.94 -15.22
N THR A 65 5.33 -6.12 -15.41
CA THR A 65 5.91 -7.34 -15.99
C THR A 65 5.49 -8.61 -15.26
N ASN A 66 5.34 -8.54 -13.93
CA ASN A 66 4.95 -9.67 -13.08
C ASN A 66 3.56 -9.47 -12.42
N CYS A 67 2.83 -8.42 -12.78
CA CYS A 67 1.54 -8.07 -12.20
C CYS A 67 0.55 -7.68 -13.32
N PRO A 68 -0.12 -8.67 -13.94
CA PRO A 68 -1.12 -8.42 -14.97
C PRO A 68 -2.27 -7.53 -14.48
N SER A 69 -2.92 -6.81 -15.39
CA SER A 69 -4.09 -5.96 -15.09
C SER A 69 -5.30 -6.76 -14.60
N THR A 70 -5.36 -8.05 -14.94
CA THR A 70 -6.38 -9.00 -14.48
C THR A 70 -5.75 -10.38 -14.28
N GLY A 71 -6.10 -11.08 -13.21
CA GLY A 71 -5.51 -12.38 -12.86
C GLY A 71 -4.10 -12.25 -12.29
N GLY A 72 -3.38 -13.37 -12.17
CA GLY A 72 -2.10 -13.41 -11.46
C GLY A 72 -2.27 -13.07 -9.97
N ASP A 73 -3.38 -13.53 -9.38
CA ASP A 73 -3.77 -13.20 -8.00
C ASP A 73 -3.12 -14.13 -6.97
N ASN A 74 -2.29 -15.08 -7.40
CA ASN A 74 -1.60 -16.05 -6.55
C ASN A 74 -0.33 -15.44 -5.96
#